data_AF-A0A8H4V1A3-F1
#
_entry.id   AF-A0A8H4V1A3-F1
#
_cell.length_a   1.000
_cell.length_b   1.000
_cell.length_c   1.000
_cell.angle_alpha   90.00
_cell.angle_beta   90.00
_cell.angle_gamma   90.00
#
_symmetry.space_group_name_H-M   'P 1'
#
loop_
_entity.id
_entity.type
_entity.pdbx_description
1 polymer ?
#
loop_
_entity_poly.entity_id
_entity_poly.type
_entity_poly.pdbx_seq_one_letter_code
_entity_poly.pdbx_strand_id
1 'polypeptide(L)'
;NKEVIDVLESAAERCGIEFWPTGAGIIDQNVLENYSARSLMMLGTDSHTRNAGGLGAIAIGVGGADAVDALVDAPWELKAPKVLGVRLEGQLSGWTSPKDIILHLAGKLTVRGGTGFVIEYHGPGVDTLSCTGMATICNMGAEVGATTSLFPFSPNHVPYLESTNRAAVAAAAAEIAAAGSQSLLRADSKAEYDQLITINLSTLEPHINGPFTPDLSVPLSKFAETVKENKWPETFGAGLIGSCTNSSYEDMTRAEDLVKQASAAGLKPKADFFVTPGSEQIRATLERDQTLSTFSAAGGTVLANACGPCIGQWKRTDGVQKGEDNAILTSYNRNFPGRNDGNRRTMNFLASPDIVTAMSYSGSTTFNPMTDAIPTPDGGSFRFQPPVGSSLPSAGFEEGNPAFMPSAAVPDPSVEVVVSPTSERLAILEPFAPFPEREL
;
A
#
# COMPACT_ATOMS: atom_id res chain seq x y z
N ASN A 1 6.48 23.75 0.89
CA ASN A 1 7.32 23.24 -0.22
C ASN A 1 7.06 24.01 -1.53
N LYS A 2 6.76 25.33 -1.48
CA LYS A 2 6.35 26.08 -2.68
C LYS A 2 7.40 26.04 -3.80
N GLU A 3 8.66 26.36 -3.48
CA GLU A 3 9.77 26.35 -4.44
C GLU A 3 9.90 25.03 -5.22
N VAL A 4 9.82 23.88 -4.53
CA VAL A 4 9.91 22.57 -5.17
C VAL A 4 8.69 22.29 -6.05
N ILE A 5 7.50 22.65 -5.59
CA ILE A 5 6.25 22.46 -6.35
C ILE A 5 6.27 23.30 -7.62
N ASP A 6 6.63 24.58 -7.53
CA ASP A 6 6.67 25.49 -8.67
C ASP A 6 7.63 24.98 -9.77
N VAL A 7 8.79 24.41 -9.38
CA VAL A 7 9.74 23.81 -10.34
C VAL A 7 9.19 22.53 -10.97
N LEU A 8 8.54 21.66 -10.21
CA LEU A 8 7.94 20.43 -10.75
C LEU A 8 6.78 20.75 -11.70
N GLU A 9 5.91 21.70 -11.34
CA GLU A 9 4.77 22.11 -12.14
C GLU A 9 5.20 22.75 -13.46
N SER A 10 6.14 23.71 -13.41
CA SER A 10 6.70 24.33 -14.62
C SER A 10 7.47 23.33 -15.51
N ALA A 11 8.21 22.39 -14.91
CA ALA A 11 8.87 21.34 -15.67
C ALA A 11 7.89 20.39 -16.34
N ALA A 12 6.80 20.04 -15.64
CA ALA A 12 5.73 19.22 -16.19
C ALA A 12 5.03 19.92 -17.36
N GLU A 13 4.66 21.19 -17.21
CA GLU A 13 4.06 21.99 -18.28
C GLU A 13 4.99 22.12 -19.50
N ARG A 14 6.28 22.39 -19.26
CA ARG A 14 7.27 22.51 -20.33
C ARG A 14 7.43 21.21 -21.14
N CYS A 15 7.43 20.08 -20.46
CA CYS A 15 7.67 18.77 -21.06
C CYS A 15 6.38 18.04 -21.49
N GLY A 16 5.20 18.58 -21.19
CA GLY A 16 3.92 17.93 -21.47
C GLY A 16 3.69 16.68 -20.59
N ILE A 17 3.99 16.78 -19.30
CA ILE A 17 3.78 15.73 -18.30
C ILE A 17 2.56 16.12 -17.46
N GLU A 18 1.68 15.17 -17.17
CA GLU A 18 0.56 15.42 -16.24
C GLU A 18 1.09 15.65 -14.83
N PHE A 19 0.66 16.74 -14.19
CA PHE A 19 1.05 17.07 -12.82
C PHE A 19 -0.11 16.84 -11.86
N TRP A 20 0.04 15.88 -10.94
CA TRP A 20 -0.88 15.69 -9.82
C TRP A 20 -0.52 16.63 -8.67
N PRO A 21 -1.41 17.55 -8.26
CA PRO A 21 -1.10 18.56 -7.24
C PRO A 21 -1.02 17.97 -5.82
N THR A 22 -0.42 18.75 -4.90
CA THR A 22 -0.29 18.34 -3.49
C THR A 22 -1.67 18.12 -2.85
N GLY A 23 -1.89 16.94 -2.26
CA GLY A 23 -3.17 16.55 -1.66
C GLY A 23 -4.03 15.66 -2.54
N ALA A 24 -3.65 15.48 -3.81
CA ALA A 24 -4.41 14.63 -4.72
C ALA A 24 -4.36 13.14 -4.38
N GLY A 25 -3.26 12.67 -3.80
CA GLY A 25 -3.11 11.29 -3.39
C GLY A 25 -1.69 10.81 -3.40
N ILE A 26 -1.54 9.57 -2.96
CA ILE A 26 -0.30 8.82 -3.01
C ILE A 26 -0.19 8.19 -4.39
N ILE A 27 1.00 8.25 -5.00
CA ILE A 27 1.28 7.83 -6.38
C ILE A 27 0.66 6.48 -6.73
N ASP A 28 0.87 5.45 -5.92
CA ASP A 28 0.43 4.08 -6.23
C ASP A 28 -1.10 3.93 -6.23
N GLN A 29 -1.81 4.73 -5.42
CA GLN A 29 -3.27 4.74 -5.37
C GLN A 29 -3.82 5.43 -6.61
N ASN A 30 -3.30 6.62 -6.94
CA ASN A 30 -3.69 7.34 -8.16
C ASN A 30 -3.38 6.51 -9.41
N VAL A 31 -2.24 5.80 -9.43
CA VAL A 31 -1.89 4.85 -10.50
C VAL A 31 -2.93 3.74 -10.62
N LEU A 32 -3.31 3.09 -9.53
CA LEU A 32 -4.29 2.01 -9.58
C LEU A 32 -5.67 2.51 -10.07
N GLU A 33 -6.10 3.68 -9.61
CA GLU A 33 -7.39 4.30 -9.90
C GLU A 33 -7.52 4.83 -11.33
N ASN A 34 -6.42 5.30 -11.95
CA ASN A 34 -6.49 6.04 -13.21
C ASN A 34 -5.69 5.41 -14.35
N TYR A 35 -4.51 4.85 -14.05
CA TYR A 35 -3.51 4.52 -15.09
C TYR A 35 -3.28 3.02 -15.26
N SER A 36 -3.34 2.25 -14.19
CA SER A 36 -3.06 0.82 -14.24
C SER A 36 -4.14 0.10 -15.02
N ALA A 37 -3.69 -0.77 -15.92
CA ALA A 37 -4.54 -1.64 -16.71
C ALA A 37 -3.76 -2.91 -17.03
N ARG A 38 -4.48 -3.97 -17.39
CA ARG A 38 -3.84 -5.22 -17.78
C ARG A 38 -2.99 -5.03 -19.04
N SER A 39 -1.85 -5.71 -19.09
CA SER A 39 -0.86 -5.64 -20.17
C SER A 39 -0.09 -4.32 -20.29
N LEU A 40 -0.38 -3.35 -19.42
CA LEU A 40 0.47 -2.17 -19.28
C LEU A 40 1.83 -2.58 -18.72
N MET A 41 2.90 -2.04 -19.31
CA MET A 41 4.22 -2.00 -18.70
C MET A 41 4.50 -0.57 -18.24
N MET A 42 4.88 -0.40 -16.98
CA MET A 42 5.07 0.91 -16.36
C MET A 42 6.38 0.94 -15.57
N LEU A 43 7.11 2.04 -15.70
CA LEU A 43 8.21 2.39 -14.82
C LEU A 43 7.76 3.50 -13.88
N GLY A 44 8.09 3.39 -12.60
CA GLY A 44 7.83 4.43 -11.62
C GLY A 44 9.06 4.66 -10.76
N THR A 45 9.35 5.92 -10.44
CA THR A 45 10.48 6.28 -9.58
C THR A 45 10.15 6.09 -8.10
N ASP A 46 9.54 4.94 -7.77
CA ASP A 46 9.18 4.51 -6.42
C ASP A 46 9.23 2.98 -6.35
N SER A 47 9.66 2.43 -5.22
CA SER A 47 9.76 0.98 -5.05
C SER A 47 8.42 0.24 -5.08
N HIS A 48 7.35 0.91 -4.65
CA HIS A 48 6.01 0.39 -4.47
C HIS A 48 5.12 0.52 -5.71
N THR A 49 5.66 1.02 -6.83
CA THR A 49 5.01 1.03 -8.17
C THR A 49 4.40 -0.31 -8.56
N ARG A 50 4.95 -1.41 -8.03
CA ARG A 50 4.45 -2.79 -8.15
C ARG A 50 3.00 -2.97 -7.71
N ASN A 51 2.45 -2.05 -6.91
CA ASN A 51 1.03 -1.98 -6.55
C ASN A 51 0.10 -2.15 -7.76
N ALA A 52 0.46 -1.53 -8.88
CA ALA A 52 -0.30 -1.58 -10.12
C ALA A 52 -0.45 -3.01 -10.70
N GLY A 53 0.44 -3.93 -10.32
CA GLY A 53 0.33 -5.35 -10.65
C GLY A 53 -0.90 -6.05 -10.08
N GLY A 54 -1.59 -5.44 -9.11
CA GLY A 54 -2.93 -5.88 -8.68
C GLY A 54 -3.96 -5.83 -9.81
N LEU A 55 -3.81 -4.91 -10.78
CA LEU A 55 -4.60 -4.87 -12.03
C LEU A 55 -3.90 -5.57 -13.21
N GLY A 56 -2.88 -6.37 -12.92
CA GLY A 56 -2.11 -7.09 -13.91
C GLY A 56 -1.19 -6.20 -14.76
N ALA A 57 -0.79 -5.02 -14.32
CA ALA A 57 0.31 -4.30 -14.95
C ALA A 57 1.67 -4.94 -14.60
N ILE A 58 2.63 -4.91 -15.51
CA ILE A 58 4.04 -5.13 -15.20
C ILE A 58 4.62 -3.78 -14.79
N ALA A 59 4.55 -3.46 -13.51
CA ALA A 59 4.91 -2.15 -12.98
C ALA A 59 6.17 -2.23 -12.12
N ILE A 60 7.25 -1.59 -12.53
CA ILE A 60 8.59 -1.76 -11.96
C ILE A 60 9.08 -0.44 -11.37
N GLY A 61 9.55 -0.52 -10.13
CA GLY A 61 10.21 0.59 -9.45
C GLY A 61 11.63 0.77 -9.96
N VAL A 62 12.00 1.98 -10.38
CA VAL A 62 13.30 2.31 -11.00
C VAL A 62 13.93 3.57 -10.39
N GLY A 63 15.20 3.85 -10.75
CA GLY A 63 15.85 5.11 -10.42
C GLY A 63 15.40 6.26 -11.32
N GLY A 64 15.74 7.49 -10.96
CA GLY A 64 15.40 8.67 -11.78
C GLY A 64 16.03 8.64 -13.18
N ALA A 65 17.24 8.08 -13.32
CA ALA A 65 17.91 7.96 -14.62
C ALA A 65 17.18 7.00 -15.57
N ASP A 66 16.73 5.84 -15.08
CA ASP A 66 15.96 4.87 -15.88
C ASP A 66 14.64 5.48 -16.40
N ALA A 67 13.99 6.32 -15.58
CA ALA A 67 12.79 7.03 -16.01
C ALA A 67 13.10 8.06 -17.10
N VAL A 68 14.24 8.74 -17.04
CA VAL A 68 14.70 9.64 -18.11
C VAL A 68 14.92 8.86 -19.40
N ASP A 69 15.53 7.68 -19.36
CA ASP A 69 15.72 6.85 -20.56
C ASP A 69 14.39 6.58 -21.25
N ALA A 70 13.35 6.16 -20.51
CA ALA A 70 12.02 5.96 -21.07
C ALA A 70 11.38 7.26 -21.62
N LEU A 71 11.59 8.40 -20.95
CA LEU A 71 11.08 9.70 -21.39
C LEU A 71 11.74 10.21 -22.69
N VAL A 72 12.99 9.83 -22.95
CA VAL A 72 13.74 10.24 -24.15
C VAL A 72 13.73 9.19 -25.26
N ASP A 73 12.85 8.19 -25.17
CA ASP A 73 12.74 7.07 -26.11
C ASP A 73 14.04 6.24 -26.22
N ALA A 74 14.82 6.18 -25.14
CA ALA A 74 15.95 5.27 -25.04
C ALA A 74 15.48 3.89 -24.56
N PRO A 75 16.04 2.79 -25.10
CA PRO A 75 15.74 1.45 -24.60
C PRO A 75 16.08 1.32 -23.11
N TRP A 76 15.10 0.92 -22.32
CA TRP A 76 15.33 0.59 -20.91
C TRP A 76 15.81 -0.85 -20.76
N GLU A 77 16.91 -1.04 -20.05
CA GLU A 77 17.50 -2.36 -19.81
C GLU A 77 17.01 -2.98 -18.51
N LEU A 78 16.55 -4.23 -18.59
CA LEU A 78 16.19 -5.04 -17.43
C LEU A 78 16.88 -6.39 -17.52
N LYS A 79 17.59 -6.78 -16.46
CA LYS A 79 18.06 -8.16 -16.32
C LYS A 79 16.85 -9.09 -16.33
N ALA A 80 16.82 -10.03 -17.27
CA ALA A 80 15.74 -11.00 -17.42
C ALA A 80 15.40 -11.64 -16.05
N PRO A 81 14.20 -11.41 -15.51
CA PRO A 81 13.85 -11.92 -14.20
C PRO A 81 13.52 -13.41 -14.29
N LYS A 82 13.79 -14.12 -13.21
CA LYS A 82 13.17 -15.42 -12.94
C LYS A 82 11.71 -15.24 -12.55
N VAL A 83 10.91 -16.30 -12.52
CA VAL A 83 9.50 -16.22 -12.09
C VAL A 83 9.26 -17.10 -10.87
N LEU A 84 8.80 -16.47 -9.78
CA LEU A 84 8.37 -17.15 -8.57
C LEU A 84 6.85 -17.24 -8.58
N GLY A 85 6.33 -18.45 -8.76
CA GLY A 85 4.91 -18.73 -8.72
C GLY A 85 4.41 -18.83 -7.28
N VAL A 86 3.39 -18.02 -6.94
CA VAL A 86 2.68 -18.14 -5.66
C VAL A 86 1.27 -18.66 -5.93
N ARG A 87 1.04 -19.94 -5.62
CA ARG A 87 -0.25 -20.60 -5.81
C ARG A 87 -1.14 -20.34 -4.60
N LEU A 88 -2.28 -19.68 -4.83
CA LEU A 88 -3.29 -19.40 -3.82
C LEU A 88 -4.40 -20.44 -3.92
N GLU A 89 -4.68 -21.12 -2.81
CA GLU A 89 -5.76 -22.12 -2.70
C GLU A 89 -6.76 -21.75 -1.61
N GLY A 90 -8.02 -22.18 -1.76
CA GLY A 90 -9.08 -21.81 -0.82
C GLY A 90 -9.48 -20.33 -0.94
N GLN A 91 -10.06 -19.79 0.13
CA GLN A 91 -10.51 -18.40 0.24
C GLN A 91 -10.25 -17.84 1.64
N LEU A 92 -9.99 -16.54 1.73
CA LEU A 92 -9.87 -15.82 3.00
C LEU A 92 -11.19 -15.82 3.77
N SER A 93 -11.13 -15.75 5.10
CA SER A 93 -12.34 -15.68 5.94
C SER A 93 -12.09 -14.97 7.27
N GLY A 94 -13.15 -14.40 7.83
CA GLY A 94 -13.12 -13.78 9.14
C GLY A 94 -12.19 -12.56 9.20
N TRP A 95 -11.16 -12.67 10.05
CA TRP A 95 -10.19 -11.59 10.30
C TRP A 95 -9.06 -11.53 9.28
N THR A 96 -8.82 -12.61 8.54
CA THR A 96 -7.72 -12.68 7.58
C THR A 96 -8.04 -11.83 6.36
N SER A 97 -7.10 -10.98 5.95
CA SER A 97 -7.23 -10.06 4.82
C SER A 97 -6.12 -10.27 3.78
N PRO A 98 -6.20 -9.64 2.59
CA PRO A 98 -5.16 -9.72 1.57
C PRO A 98 -3.76 -9.38 2.09
N LYS A 99 -3.68 -8.47 3.07
CA LYS A 99 -2.42 -8.09 3.73
C LYS A 99 -1.72 -9.29 4.37
N ASP A 100 -2.46 -10.24 4.94
CA ASP A 100 -1.87 -11.39 5.62
C ASP A 100 -1.17 -12.35 4.65
N ILE A 101 -1.61 -12.39 3.38
CA ILE A 101 -0.97 -13.22 2.35
C ILE A 101 0.47 -12.76 2.14
N ILE A 102 0.68 -11.45 1.97
CA ILE A 102 2.02 -10.91 1.72
C ILE A 102 2.86 -10.82 3.00
N LEU A 103 2.26 -10.58 4.17
CA LEU A 103 2.97 -10.68 5.44
C LEU A 103 3.53 -12.10 5.67
N HIS A 104 2.70 -13.12 5.44
CA HIS A 104 3.09 -14.53 5.53
C HIS A 104 4.15 -14.91 4.47
N LEU A 105 3.97 -14.46 3.22
CA LEU A 105 4.92 -14.71 2.16
C LEU A 105 6.28 -14.04 2.44
N ALA A 106 6.28 -12.82 2.99
CA ALA A 106 7.51 -12.15 3.42
C ALA A 106 8.26 -12.96 4.48
N GLY A 107 7.55 -13.56 5.44
CA GLY A 107 8.13 -14.49 6.41
C GLY A 107 8.78 -15.73 5.80
N LYS A 108 8.25 -16.23 4.68
CA LYS A 108 8.83 -17.37 3.95
C LYS A 108 10.04 -16.98 3.11
N LEU A 109 9.97 -15.82 2.45
CA LEU A 109 10.98 -15.39 1.49
C LEU A 109 12.14 -14.64 2.14
N THR A 110 11.93 -14.02 3.29
CA THR A 110 12.81 -12.98 3.83
C THR A 110 12.91 -11.75 2.92
N VAL A 111 13.58 -10.68 3.37
CA VAL A 111 13.75 -9.43 2.59
C VAL A 111 14.55 -9.58 1.29
N ARG A 112 15.13 -10.75 1.00
CA ARG A 112 15.92 -11.01 -0.22
C ARG A 112 15.40 -12.17 -1.06
N GLY A 113 14.36 -12.89 -0.63
CA GLY A 113 13.91 -14.10 -1.33
C GLY A 113 13.34 -13.85 -2.72
N GLY A 114 12.86 -12.62 -2.99
CA GLY A 114 12.38 -12.20 -4.30
C GLY A 114 13.45 -11.60 -5.21
N THR A 115 14.70 -11.38 -4.76
CA THR A 115 15.71 -10.67 -5.57
C THR A 115 15.96 -11.36 -6.91
N GLY A 116 15.70 -10.63 -8.00
CA GLY A 116 15.82 -11.12 -9.37
C GLY A 116 14.63 -11.94 -9.88
N PHE A 117 13.53 -11.99 -9.12
CA PHE A 117 12.28 -12.65 -9.50
C PHE A 117 11.16 -11.65 -9.76
N VAL A 118 10.31 -11.94 -10.74
CA VAL A 118 8.92 -11.47 -10.74
C VAL A 118 8.09 -12.46 -9.92
N ILE A 119 7.27 -11.96 -9.01
CA ILE A 119 6.33 -12.79 -8.25
C ILE A 119 5.01 -12.83 -9.01
N GLU A 120 4.63 -14.01 -9.49
CA GLU A 120 3.36 -14.22 -10.20
C GLU A 120 2.39 -15.02 -9.32
N TYR A 121 1.26 -14.40 -8.99
CA TYR A 121 0.20 -15.07 -8.23
C TYR A 121 -0.72 -15.85 -9.16
N HIS A 122 -1.13 -17.05 -8.75
CA HIS A 122 -1.99 -17.92 -9.58
C HIS A 122 -2.79 -18.88 -8.70
N GLY A 123 -3.64 -19.71 -9.31
CA GLY A 123 -4.48 -20.68 -8.60
C GLY A 123 -5.89 -20.17 -8.27
N PRO A 124 -6.77 -21.05 -7.76
CA PRO A 124 -8.18 -20.75 -7.59
C PRO A 124 -8.47 -19.65 -6.56
N GLY A 125 -7.59 -19.45 -5.58
CA GLY A 125 -7.76 -18.42 -4.56
C GLY A 125 -7.68 -17.00 -5.12
N VAL A 126 -7.06 -16.79 -6.29
CA VAL A 126 -6.97 -15.46 -6.94
C VAL A 126 -8.36 -14.85 -7.15
N ASP A 127 -9.30 -15.62 -7.69
CA ASP A 127 -10.63 -15.12 -8.04
C ASP A 127 -11.53 -14.87 -6.81
N THR A 128 -11.01 -15.11 -5.60
CA THR A 128 -11.67 -14.79 -4.32
C THR A 128 -11.24 -13.45 -3.75
N LEU A 129 -10.20 -12.82 -4.32
CA LEU A 129 -9.63 -11.56 -3.84
C LEU A 129 -10.22 -10.37 -4.61
N SER A 130 -10.38 -9.25 -3.92
CA SER A 130 -10.70 -7.96 -4.54
C SER A 130 -9.50 -7.43 -5.34
N CYS A 131 -9.77 -6.54 -6.31
CA CYS A 131 -8.72 -5.86 -7.06
C CYS A 131 -7.76 -5.07 -6.15
N THR A 132 -8.29 -4.34 -5.18
CA THR A 132 -7.50 -3.56 -4.20
C THR A 132 -6.72 -4.47 -3.26
N GLY A 133 -7.26 -5.62 -2.87
CA GLY A 133 -6.55 -6.65 -2.12
C GLY A 133 -5.37 -7.25 -2.89
N MET A 134 -5.54 -7.50 -4.19
CA MET A 134 -4.43 -7.92 -5.06
C MET A 134 -3.35 -6.83 -5.15
N ALA A 135 -3.73 -5.56 -5.20
CA ALA A 135 -2.80 -4.43 -5.19
C ALA A 135 -2.01 -4.36 -3.86
N THR A 136 -2.65 -4.52 -2.70
CA THR A 136 -1.98 -4.65 -1.38
C THR A 136 -0.88 -5.72 -1.40
N ILE A 137 -1.20 -6.90 -1.96
CA ILE A 137 -0.27 -8.02 -2.03
C ILE A 137 0.91 -7.70 -2.95
N CYS A 138 0.67 -7.12 -4.12
CA CYS A 138 1.73 -6.74 -5.06
C CYS A 138 2.60 -5.59 -4.54
N ASN A 139 2.01 -4.61 -3.86
CA ASN A 139 2.70 -3.48 -3.22
C ASN A 139 3.84 -4.00 -2.34
N MET A 140 3.52 -4.90 -1.41
CA MET A 140 4.49 -5.44 -0.46
C MET A 140 5.42 -6.51 -1.03
N GLY A 141 5.27 -6.88 -2.30
CA GLY A 141 6.31 -7.60 -3.04
C GLY A 141 7.62 -6.79 -3.13
N ALA A 142 7.58 -5.47 -2.90
CA ALA A 142 8.76 -4.63 -2.71
C ALA A 142 9.63 -5.08 -1.54
N GLU A 143 9.03 -5.50 -0.43
CA GLU A 143 9.72 -5.80 0.83
C GLU A 143 10.51 -7.11 0.80
N VAL A 144 10.20 -8.02 -0.12
CA VAL A 144 10.97 -9.25 -0.38
C VAL A 144 12.02 -9.08 -1.48
N GLY A 145 12.15 -7.85 -2.01
CA GLY A 145 13.14 -7.52 -3.02
C GLY A 145 12.82 -8.04 -4.42
N ALA A 146 11.56 -8.34 -4.75
CA ALA A 146 11.16 -8.74 -6.11
C ALA A 146 11.61 -7.71 -7.18
N THR A 147 11.50 -8.01 -8.47
CA THR A 147 11.56 -6.98 -9.52
C THR A 147 10.19 -6.29 -9.61
N THR A 148 9.13 -7.08 -9.70
CA THR A 148 7.74 -6.67 -9.53
C THR A 148 6.88 -7.87 -9.09
N SER A 149 5.61 -7.63 -8.83
CA SER A 149 4.61 -8.68 -8.59
C SER A 149 3.37 -8.41 -9.43
N LEU A 150 2.67 -9.47 -9.86
CA LEU A 150 1.43 -9.31 -10.63
C LEU A 150 0.43 -10.43 -10.38
N PHE A 151 -0.84 -10.09 -10.57
CA PHE A 151 -1.94 -11.03 -10.69
C PHE A 151 -2.40 -11.18 -12.14
N PRO A 152 -2.89 -12.38 -12.53
CA PRO A 152 -3.57 -12.58 -13.80
C PRO A 152 -4.90 -11.83 -13.82
N PHE A 153 -5.49 -11.68 -15.01
CA PHE A 153 -6.84 -11.13 -15.11
C PHE A 153 -7.82 -11.97 -14.29
N SER A 154 -8.51 -11.31 -13.36
CA SER A 154 -9.59 -11.87 -12.55
C SER A 154 -10.91 -11.18 -12.91
N PRO A 155 -12.06 -11.89 -12.85
CA PRO A 155 -13.38 -11.26 -12.95
C PRO A 155 -13.58 -10.09 -11.99
N ASN A 156 -12.90 -10.08 -10.83
CA ASN A 156 -12.99 -9.00 -9.85
C ASN A 156 -12.28 -7.70 -10.28
N HIS A 157 -11.51 -7.71 -11.38
CA HIS A 157 -10.96 -6.48 -11.97
C HIS A 157 -12.02 -5.67 -12.72
N VAL A 158 -13.02 -6.34 -13.31
CA VAL A 158 -14.08 -5.71 -14.11
C VAL A 158 -14.86 -4.66 -13.31
N PRO A 159 -15.49 -5.00 -12.15
CA PRO A 159 -16.25 -4.01 -11.40
C PRO A 159 -15.37 -2.87 -10.88
N TYR A 160 -14.09 -3.11 -10.57
CA TYR A 160 -13.16 -2.05 -10.18
C TYR A 160 -12.90 -1.07 -11.33
N LEU A 161 -12.56 -1.57 -12.52
CA LEU A 161 -12.36 -0.75 -13.71
C LEU A 161 -13.64 0.02 -14.09
N GLU A 162 -14.82 -0.60 -14.02
CA GLU A 162 -16.09 0.07 -14.28
C GLU A 162 -16.37 1.18 -13.26
N SER A 163 -16.18 0.91 -11.96
CA SER A 163 -16.40 1.89 -10.88
C SER A 163 -15.45 3.09 -10.94
N THR A 164 -14.31 2.94 -11.61
CA THR A 164 -13.29 3.99 -11.81
C THR A 164 -13.36 4.58 -13.23
N ASN A 165 -14.53 4.55 -13.86
CA ASN A 165 -14.80 5.15 -15.18
C ASN A 165 -13.96 4.57 -16.34
N ARG A 166 -13.50 3.31 -16.22
CA ARG A 166 -12.68 2.61 -17.21
C ARG A 166 -13.37 1.38 -17.80
N ALA A 167 -14.70 1.44 -17.97
CA ALA A 167 -15.51 0.34 -18.52
C ALA A 167 -15.03 -0.13 -19.91
N ALA A 168 -14.53 0.77 -20.76
CA ALA A 168 -13.96 0.40 -22.06
C ALA A 168 -12.71 -0.49 -21.92
N VAL A 169 -11.85 -0.22 -20.92
CA VAL A 169 -10.67 -1.04 -20.60
C VAL A 169 -11.12 -2.39 -20.05
N ALA A 170 -12.15 -2.41 -19.21
CA ALA A 170 -12.73 -3.65 -18.68
C ALA A 170 -13.26 -4.55 -19.81
N ALA A 171 -14.01 -3.97 -20.76
CA ALA A 171 -14.55 -4.68 -21.91
C ALA A 171 -13.44 -5.26 -22.79
N ALA A 172 -12.41 -4.48 -23.11
CA ALA A 172 -11.26 -4.95 -23.88
C ALA A 172 -10.51 -6.08 -23.17
N ALA A 173 -10.29 -5.96 -21.86
CA ALA A 173 -9.65 -7.03 -21.07
C ALA A 173 -10.50 -8.30 -21.04
N ALA A 174 -11.83 -8.19 -20.89
CA ALA A 174 -12.74 -9.32 -20.90
C ALA A 174 -12.76 -10.03 -22.27
N GLU A 175 -12.71 -9.29 -23.37
CA GLU A 175 -12.62 -9.84 -24.73
C GLU A 175 -11.33 -10.66 -24.92
N ILE A 176 -10.17 -10.12 -24.51
CA ILE A 176 -8.89 -10.85 -24.57
C ILE A 176 -8.90 -12.06 -23.62
N ALA A 177 -9.54 -11.96 -22.45
CA ALA A 177 -9.71 -13.08 -21.53
C ALA A 177 -10.56 -14.21 -22.15
N ALA A 178 -11.57 -13.87 -22.94
CA ALA A 178 -12.45 -14.83 -23.60
C ALA A 178 -11.77 -15.61 -24.75
N ALA A 179 -10.59 -15.18 -25.21
CA ALA A 179 -9.81 -15.87 -26.24
C ALA A 179 -9.23 -17.23 -25.79
N GLY A 180 -9.53 -17.69 -24.58
CA GLY A 180 -9.18 -19.02 -24.08
C GLY A 180 -7.66 -19.22 -24.00
N SER A 181 -7.14 -20.27 -24.66
CA SER A 181 -5.71 -20.58 -24.67
C SER A 181 -4.84 -19.57 -25.42
N GLN A 182 -5.45 -18.61 -26.13
CA GLN A 182 -4.73 -17.49 -26.76
C GLN A 182 -4.76 -16.22 -25.89
N SER A 183 -5.38 -16.28 -24.71
CA SER A 183 -5.42 -15.13 -23.82
C SER A 183 -4.04 -14.81 -23.28
N LEU A 184 -3.59 -13.57 -23.49
CA LEU A 184 -2.33 -13.05 -22.94
C LEU A 184 -2.49 -12.57 -21.47
N LEU A 185 -3.66 -12.81 -20.86
CA LEU A 185 -4.00 -12.25 -19.55
C LEU A 185 -3.90 -13.24 -18.40
N ARG A 186 -3.58 -14.50 -18.69
CA ARG A 186 -3.28 -15.55 -17.71
C ARG A 186 -2.03 -16.30 -18.15
N ALA A 187 -1.36 -16.94 -17.20
CA ALA A 187 -0.26 -17.82 -17.50
C ALA A 187 -0.72 -19.00 -18.37
N ASP A 188 0.16 -19.47 -19.25
CA ASP A 188 -0.07 -20.68 -20.01
C ASP A 188 -0.24 -21.88 -19.06
N SER A 189 -1.09 -22.83 -19.44
CA SER A 189 -1.34 -24.06 -18.65
C SER A 189 -0.09 -24.89 -18.34
N LYS A 190 1.00 -24.69 -19.10
CA LYS A 190 2.29 -25.37 -18.94
C LYS A 190 3.42 -24.40 -18.57
N ALA A 191 3.10 -23.18 -18.13
CA ALA A 191 4.10 -22.25 -17.64
C ALA A 191 4.90 -22.89 -16.51
N GLU A 192 6.23 -22.82 -16.62
CA GLU A 192 7.14 -23.30 -15.61
C GLU A 192 7.59 -22.13 -14.74
N TYR A 193 7.53 -22.32 -13.42
CA TYR A 193 8.04 -21.34 -12.47
C TYR A 193 9.39 -21.82 -11.94
N ASP A 194 10.37 -20.92 -11.87
CA ASP A 194 11.69 -21.21 -11.29
C ASP A 194 11.59 -21.63 -9.81
N GLN A 195 10.59 -21.11 -9.11
CA GLN A 195 10.22 -21.49 -7.75
C GLN A 195 8.70 -21.47 -7.58
N LEU A 196 8.18 -22.36 -6.74
CA LEU A 196 6.75 -22.45 -6.45
C LEU A 196 6.51 -22.45 -4.93
N ILE A 197 5.64 -21.55 -4.47
CA ILE A 197 5.13 -21.52 -3.10
C ILE A 197 3.61 -21.66 -3.16
N THR A 198 3.04 -22.52 -2.30
CA THR A 198 1.58 -22.63 -2.15
C THR A 198 1.14 -22.03 -0.82
N ILE A 199 0.09 -21.21 -0.84
CA ILE A 199 -0.54 -20.63 0.34
C ILE A 199 -2.01 -21.03 0.34
N ASN A 200 -2.44 -21.71 1.41
CA ASN A 200 -3.85 -22.02 1.63
C ASN A 200 -4.51 -20.88 2.41
N LEU A 201 -5.34 -20.10 1.72
CA LEU A 201 -6.04 -18.94 2.23
C LEU A 201 -7.05 -19.30 3.32
N SER A 202 -7.60 -20.51 3.30
CA SER A 202 -8.61 -20.97 4.27
C SER A 202 -8.02 -21.37 5.61
N THR A 203 -6.71 -21.63 5.66
CA THR A 203 -5.98 -21.88 6.92
C THR A 203 -5.09 -20.72 7.34
N LEU A 204 -4.98 -19.69 6.50
CA LEU A 204 -4.22 -18.49 6.81
C LEU A 204 -4.95 -17.70 7.89
N GLU A 205 -4.24 -17.38 8.97
CA GLU A 205 -4.71 -16.48 10.02
C GLU A 205 -4.05 -15.10 9.90
N PRO A 206 -4.55 -14.06 10.61
CA PRO A 206 -3.92 -12.74 10.62
C PRO A 206 -2.46 -12.80 11.05
N HIS A 207 -1.61 -11.97 10.46
CA HIS A 207 -0.18 -11.87 10.79
C HIS A 207 0.19 -10.46 11.23
N ILE A 208 1.23 -10.39 12.05
CA ILE A 208 1.92 -9.15 12.42
C ILE A 208 3.40 -9.34 12.12
N ASN A 209 3.99 -8.42 11.34
CA ASN A 209 5.41 -8.47 11.00
C ASN A 209 6.20 -7.35 11.69
N GLY A 210 7.38 -7.65 12.21
CA GLY A 210 8.27 -6.67 12.82
C GLY A 210 8.95 -7.15 14.11
N PRO A 211 9.68 -6.26 14.81
CA PRO A 211 9.51 -4.80 14.78
C PRO A 211 10.45 -3.97 13.89
N PHE A 212 11.52 -4.57 13.34
CA PHE A 212 12.58 -3.83 12.62
C PHE A 212 12.85 -4.33 11.19
N THR A 213 12.07 -5.32 10.75
CA THR A 213 12.16 -5.88 9.41
C THR A 213 10.78 -6.37 8.98
N PRO A 214 10.39 -6.20 7.71
CA PRO A 214 9.05 -6.57 7.24
C PRO A 214 8.87 -8.08 7.08
N ASP A 215 9.93 -8.89 7.23
CA ASP A 215 9.90 -10.34 7.08
C ASP A 215 9.88 -11.12 8.42
N LEU A 216 9.98 -10.46 9.57
CA LEU A 216 9.80 -11.13 10.86
C LEU A 216 8.30 -11.36 11.09
N SER A 217 7.76 -12.39 10.45
CA SER A 217 6.33 -12.67 10.40
C SER A 217 5.87 -13.58 11.52
N VAL A 218 4.90 -13.10 12.30
CA VAL A 218 4.35 -13.82 13.45
C VAL A 218 2.84 -13.92 13.29
N PRO A 219 2.26 -15.15 13.28
CA PRO A 219 0.82 -15.30 13.31
C PRO A 219 0.23 -14.65 14.56
N LEU A 220 -0.93 -13.99 14.45
CA LEU A 220 -1.56 -13.24 15.53
C LEU A 220 -1.79 -14.11 16.78
N SER A 221 -2.14 -15.39 16.61
CA SER A 221 -2.29 -16.37 17.70
C SER A 221 -1.02 -16.56 18.56
N LYS A 222 0.17 -16.22 18.02
CA LYS A 222 1.48 -16.34 18.67
C LYS A 222 2.12 -15.01 19.03
N PHE A 223 1.52 -13.90 18.61
CA PHE A 223 2.15 -12.59 18.77
C PHE A 223 2.31 -12.18 20.23
N ALA A 224 1.30 -12.41 21.08
CA ALA A 224 1.36 -12.08 22.50
C ALA A 224 2.47 -12.84 23.26
N GLU A 225 2.71 -14.11 22.92
CA GLU A 225 3.81 -14.92 23.44
C GLU A 225 5.15 -14.33 22.99
N THR A 226 5.26 -14.02 21.69
CA THR A 226 6.46 -13.43 21.09
C THR A 226 6.84 -12.08 21.72
N VAL A 227 5.86 -11.19 21.97
CA VAL A 227 6.06 -9.90 22.65
C VAL A 227 6.71 -10.12 24.03
N LYS A 228 6.20 -11.07 24.82
CA LYS A 228 6.68 -11.37 26.16
C LYS A 228 8.08 -11.99 26.16
N GLU A 229 8.33 -12.95 25.26
CA GLU A 229 9.62 -13.61 25.12
C GLU A 229 10.73 -12.62 24.74
N ASN A 230 10.44 -11.73 23.79
CA ASN A 230 11.39 -10.73 23.31
C ASN A 230 11.44 -9.47 24.19
N LYS A 231 10.59 -9.38 25.22
CA LYS A 231 10.46 -8.22 26.11
C LYS A 231 10.19 -6.92 25.34
N TRP A 232 9.34 -7.02 24.31
CA TRP A 232 8.86 -5.85 23.58
C TRP A 232 7.79 -5.11 24.40
N PRO A 233 7.54 -3.82 24.11
CA PRO A 233 6.49 -3.06 24.80
C PRO A 233 5.12 -3.74 24.69
N GLU A 234 4.46 -3.96 25.83
CA GLU A 234 3.10 -4.54 25.90
C GLU A 234 2.00 -3.51 25.59
N THR A 235 2.39 -2.23 25.45
CA THR A 235 1.56 -1.09 25.04
C THR A 235 2.20 -0.39 23.86
N PHE A 236 1.41 0.41 23.14
CA PHE A 236 1.88 1.18 22.00
C PHE A 236 1.22 2.55 21.94
N GLY A 237 1.93 3.53 21.39
CA GLY A 237 1.50 4.94 21.42
C GLY A 237 0.56 5.32 20.29
N ALA A 238 0.73 4.71 19.11
CA ALA A 238 -0.05 5.05 17.92
C ALA A 238 -0.38 3.83 17.05
N GLY A 239 -1.62 3.76 16.59
CA GLY A 239 -2.10 2.91 15.51
C GLY A 239 -2.36 3.75 14.25
N LEU A 240 -1.75 3.37 13.13
CA LEU A 240 -1.85 4.13 11.88
C LEU A 240 -2.36 3.24 10.75
N ILE A 241 -3.54 3.55 10.22
CA ILE A 241 -4.11 2.88 9.05
C ILE A 241 -4.05 3.76 7.79
N GLY A 242 -4.07 3.13 6.62
CA GLY A 242 -4.01 3.81 5.34
C GLY A 242 -2.65 3.71 4.63
N SER A 243 -2.22 4.83 4.03
CA SER A 243 -1.08 4.89 3.09
C SER A 243 -1.32 4.06 1.82
N CYS A 244 -0.37 3.97 0.90
CA CYS A 244 -0.60 3.30 -0.38
C CYS A 244 -0.95 1.81 -0.28
N THR A 245 -0.54 1.12 0.79
CA THR A 245 -0.72 -0.34 0.90
C THR A 245 -2.13 -0.75 1.28
N ASN A 246 -2.80 -0.03 2.19
CA ASN A 246 -4.09 -0.42 2.78
C ASN A 246 -4.97 0.81 3.05
N SER A 247 -5.28 1.58 2.00
CA SER A 247 -6.17 2.75 2.08
C SER A 247 -7.34 2.71 1.10
N SER A 248 -7.67 1.54 0.56
CA SER A 248 -8.82 1.38 -0.32
C SER A 248 -10.15 1.60 0.42
N TYR A 249 -11.23 1.77 -0.34
CA TYR A 249 -12.58 1.81 0.22
C TYR A 249 -12.89 0.53 1.03
N GLU A 250 -12.41 -0.62 0.56
CA GLU A 250 -12.52 -1.90 1.28
C GLU A 250 -11.82 -1.87 2.64
N ASP A 251 -10.55 -1.45 2.66
CA ASP A 251 -9.76 -1.35 3.89
C ASP A 251 -10.47 -0.43 4.91
N MET A 252 -10.97 0.71 4.43
CA MET A 252 -11.53 1.76 5.28
C MET A 252 -12.91 1.38 5.82
N THR A 253 -13.77 0.75 5.02
CA THR A 253 -15.11 0.32 5.49
C THR A 253 -15.03 -0.87 6.45
N ARG A 254 -14.06 -1.78 6.28
CA ARG A 254 -13.80 -2.85 7.26
C ARG A 254 -13.31 -2.28 8.60
N ALA A 255 -12.38 -1.33 8.57
CA ALA A 255 -11.94 -0.63 9.79
C ALA A 255 -13.07 0.19 10.44
N GLU A 256 -13.94 0.81 9.62
CA GLU A 256 -15.10 1.55 10.09
C GLU A 256 -16.08 0.64 10.86
N ASP A 257 -16.32 -0.58 10.39
CA ASP A 257 -17.19 -1.55 11.07
C ASP A 257 -16.67 -1.85 12.49
N LEU A 258 -15.36 -2.07 12.65
CA LEU A 258 -14.75 -2.26 13.97
C LEU A 258 -14.93 -1.03 14.87
N VAL A 259 -14.73 0.17 14.32
CA VAL A 259 -14.94 1.42 15.05
C VAL A 259 -16.39 1.57 15.49
N LYS A 260 -17.37 1.21 14.65
CA LYS A 260 -18.79 1.20 15.01
C LYS A 260 -19.09 0.19 16.11
N GLN A 261 -18.56 -1.04 16.01
CA GLN A 261 -18.73 -2.06 17.05
C GLN A 261 -18.21 -1.57 18.41
N ALA A 262 -16.99 -1.02 18.45
CA ALA A 262 -16.38 -0.52 19.68
C ALA A 262 -17.11 0.72 20.23
N SER A 263 -17.51 1.64 19.36
CA SER A 263 -18.25 2.84 19.75
C SER A 263 -19.63 2.51 20.33
N ALA A 264 -20.32 1.52 19.78
CA ALA A 264 -21.59 1.00 20.32
C ALA A 264 -21.42 0.39 21.73
N ALA A 265 -20.24 -0.13 22.04
CA ALA A 265 -19.86 -0.60 23.37
C ALA A 265 -19.31 0.52 24.29
N GLY A 266 -19.38 1.78 23.86
CA GLY A 266 -18.90 2.94 24.62
C GLY A 266 -17.38 3.09 24.68
N LEU A 267 -16.63 2.32 23.87
CA LEU A 267 -15.17 2.35 23.86
C LEU A 267 -14.64 3.50 22.98
N LYS A 268 -13.43 3.94 23.29
CA LYS A 268 -12.61 4.85 22.48
C LYS A 268 -11.22 4.24 22.26
N PRO A 269 -10.48 4.63 21.20
CA PRO A 269 -9.09 4.25 21.04
C PRO A 269 -8.28 4.60 22.31
N LYS A 270 -7.42 3.67 22.73
CA LYS A 270 -6.48 3.89 23.84
C LYS A 270 -5.10 4.34 23.36
N ALA A 271 -4.74 4.01 22.12
CA ALA A 271 -3.60 4.58 21.41
C ALA A 271 -4.09 5.69 20.47
N ASP A 272 -3.21 6.63 20.12
CA ASP A 272 -3.50 7.62 19.09
C ASP A 272 -3.84 6.88 17.79
N PHE A 273 -4.96 7.24 17.15
CA PHE A 273 -5.44 6.52 15.97
C PHE A 273 -5.43 7.44 14.75
N PHE A 274 -4.60 7.14 13.76
CA PHE A 274 -4.43 7.94 12.55
C PHE A 274 -4.95 7.22 11.32
N VAL A 275 -5.67 7.94 10.46
CA VAL A 275 -6.28 7.39 9.24
C VAL A 275 -5.80 8.20 8.04
N THR A 276 -5.17 7.55 7.06
CA THR A 276 -4.66 8.20 5.85
C THR A 276 -5.37 7.68 4.60
N PRO A 277 -6.30 8.45 3.99
CA PRO A 277 -6.86 8.11 2.69
C PRO A 277 -5.77 8.08 1.61
N GLY A 278 -5.90 7.18 0.63
CA GLY A 278 -4.89 6.98 -0.41
C GLY A 278 -4.93 8.05 -1.50
N SER A 279 -6.11 8.58 -1.80
CA SER A 279 -6.35 9.59 -2.84
C SER A 279 -7.48 10.53 -2.45
N GLU A 280 -7.63 11.62 -3.19
CA GLU A 280 -8.76 12.54 -3.06
C GLU A 280 -10.08 11.85 -3.40
N GLN A 281 -10.12 11.02 -4.44
CA GLN A 281 -11.30 10.24 -4.80
C GLN A 281 -11.77 9.37 -3.63
N ILE A 282 -10.84 8.63 -3.00
CA ILE A 282 -11.13 7.82 -1.83
C ILE A 282 -11.58 8.69 -0.66
N ARG A 283 -10.86 9.77 -0.35
CA ARG A 283 -11.21 10.67 0.75
C ARG A 283 -12.63 11.24 0.59
N ALA A 284 -12.94 11.77 -0.59
CA ALA A 284 -14.24 12.36 -0.90
C ALA A 284 -15.37 11.32 -0.81
N THR A 285 -15.13 10.11 -1.33
CA THR A 285 -16.10 9.00 -1.25
C THR A 285 -16.37 8.60 0.20
N LEU A 286 -15.32 8.44 1.01
CA LEU A 286 -15.43 8.10 2.43
C LEU A 286 -16.04 9.24 3.26
N GLU A 287 -15.88 10.49 2.84
CA GLU A 287 -16.55 11.63 3.48
C GLU A 287 -18.06 11.61 3.19
N ARG A 288 -18.44 11.42 1.92
CA ARG A 288 -19.85 11.27 1.52
C ARG A 288 -20.53 10.14 2.27
N ASP A 289 -19.87 9.00 2.35
CA ASP A 289 -20.39 7.79 3.02
C ASP A 289 -20.27 7.86 4.55
N GLN A 290 -19.81 9.00 5.09
CA GLN A 290 -19.65 9.30 6.52
C GLN A 290 -18.61 8.44 7.25
N THR A 291 -17.84 7.61 6.56
CA THR A 291 -16.76 6.80 7.12
C THR A 291 -15.69 7.65 7.82
N LEU A 292 -15.28 8.77 7.23
CA LEU A 292 -14.31 9.68 7.89
C LEU A 292 -14.87 10.35 9.14
N SER A 293 -16.19 10.62 9.16
CA SER A 293 -16.90 11.15 10.33
C SER A 293 -16.93 10.12 11.45
N THR A 294 -17.21 8.85 11.13
CA THR A 294 -17.16 7.73 12.08
C THR A 294 -15.80 7.64 12.77
N PHE A 295 -14.69 7.69 12.00
CA PHE A 295 -13.34 7.70 12.57
C PHE A 295 -13.09 8.91 13.48
N SER A 296 -13.43 10.11 13.01
CA SER A 296 -13.19 11.35 13.75
C SER A 296 -14.01 11.41 15.05
N ALA A 297 -15.28 11.02 15.00
CA ALA A 297 -16.17 10.99 16.16
C ALA A 297 -15.70 10.00 17.25
N ALA A 298 -15.04 8.91 16.84
CA ALA A 298 -14.44 7.95 17.76
C ALA A 298 -13.11 8.45 18.39
N GLY A 299 -12.54 9.55 17.90
CA GLY A 299 -11.27 10.10 18.37
C GLY A 299 -10.08 9.81 17.44
N GLY A 300 -10.32 9.27 16.25
CA GLY A 300 -9.31 9.14 15.21
C GLY A 300 -8.97 10.49 14.57
N THR A 301 -7.74 10.63 14.07
CA THR A 301 -7.28 11.79 13.31
C THR A 301 -7.13 11.41 11.84
N VAL A 302 -7.95 12.00 10.97
CA VAL A 302 -7.80 11.86 9.53
C VAL A 302 -6.66 12.76 9.05
N LEU A 303 -5.65 12.14 8.44
CA LEU A 303 -4.49 12.82 7.86
C LEU A 303 -4.76 13.21 6.40
N ALA A 304 -3.90 14.05 5.85
CA ALA A 304 -3.94 14.41 4.43
C ALA A 304 -3.69 13.17 3.53
N ASN A 305 -4.18 13.21 2.29
CA ASN A 305 -3.98 12.15 1.28
C ASN A 305 -2.53 12.16 0.75
N ALA A 306 -1.58 11.76 1.61
CA ALA A 306 -0.15 11.80 1.37
C ALA A 306 0.57 10.70 2.16
N CYS A 307 1.80 10.37 1.80
CA CYS A 307 2.55 9.29 2.46
C CYS A 307 2.71 9.50 3.98
N GLY A 308 2.91 10.75 4.41
CA GLY A 308 2.94 11.14 5.82
C GLY A 308 3.85 10.26 6.69
N PRO A 309 3.33 9.68 7.79
CA PRO A 309 4.10 8.82 8.68
C PRO A 309 4.75 7.58 8.03
N CYS A 310 4.29 7.14 6.86
CA CYS A 310 4.89 5.99 6.17
C CYS A 310 6.35 6.25 5.75
N ILE A 311 6.69 7.50 5.45
CA ILE A 311 8.04 7.93 5.03
C ILE A 311 8.78 8.77 6.07
N GLY A 312 8.25 8.86 7.30
CA GLY A 312 8.85 9.68 8.35
C GLY A 312 8.41 11.14 8.36
N GLN A 313 7.46 11.53 7.50
CA GLN A 313 6.86 12.87 7.50
C GLN A 313 5.77 12.94 8.58
N TRP A 314 6.19 12.81 9.82
CA TRP A 314 5.32 12.83 10.98
C TRP A 314 5.98 13.57 12.13
N LYS A 315 5.30 14.63 12.61
CA LYS A 315 5.64 15.26 13.88
C LYS A 315 4.84 14.58 14.98
N ARG A 316 5.46 13.61 15.64
CA ARG A 316 4.87 12.85 16.74
C ARG A 316 4.64 13.76 17.96
N THR A 317 3.49 13.61 18.62
CA THR A 317 3.01 14.50 19.70
C THR A 317 2.68 13.80 21.01
N ASP A 318 2.83 12.47 21.09
CA ASP A 318 2.53 11.64 22.26
C ASP A 318 3.62 11.70 23.35
N GLY A 319 4.62 12.56 23.19
CA GLY A 319 5.66 12.83 24.19
C GLY A 319 6.86 11.89 24.18
N VAL A 320 6.86 10.86 23.33
CA VAL A 320 7.99 9.92 23.18
C VAL A 320 9.26 10.65 22.76
N GLN A 321 10.34 10.44 23.51
CA GLN A 321 11.63 11.08 23.25
C GLN A 321 12.48 10.26 22.27
N LYS A 322 13.37 10.94 21.51
CA LYS A 322 14.34 10.24 20.65
C LYS A 322 15.23 9.32 21.50
N GLY A 323 15.33 8.06 21.11
CA GLY A 323 16.09 7.04 21.84
C GLY A 323 15.28 6.24 22.86
N GLU A 324 13.99 6.56 23.05
CA GLU A 324 13.09 5.81 23.92
C GLU A 324 12.52 4.56 23.21
N ASP A 325 12.51 3.43 23.91
CA ASP A 325 11.82 2.21 23.46
C ASP A 325 10.31 2.41 23.54
N ASN A 326 9.64 2.26 22.41
CA ASN A 326 8.19 2.34 22.31
C ASN A 326 7.72 1.47 21.13
N ALA A 327 6.41 1.24 21.04
CA ALA A 327 5.80 0.55 19.92
C ALA A 327 4.78 1.42 19.19
N ILE A 328 4.61 1.14 17.90
CA ILE A 328 3.50 1.59 17.06
C ILE A 328 3.01 0.42 16.21
N LEU A 329 1.75 0.46 15.80
CA LEU A 329 1.18 -0.49 14.84
C LEU A 329 0.77 0.24 13.57
N THR A 330 1.13 -0.29 12.40
CA THR A 330 0.80 0.36 11.13
C THR A 330 0.27 -0.62 10.10
N SER A 331 -0.67 -0.16 9.26
CA SER A 331 -1.10 -0.91 8.08
C SER A 331 -0.23 -0.63 6.86
N TYR A 332 1.00 -0.16 7.07
CA TYR A 332 1.95 0.19 6.01
C TYR A 332 2.73 -1.05 5.55
N ASN A 333 3.89 -0.82 4.93
CA ASN A 333 4.73 -1.87 4.33
C ASN A 333 6.16 -1.94 4.91
N ARG A 334 6.71 -0.85 5.46
CA ARG A 334 8.09 -0.80 5.98
C ARG A 334 8.17 -0.38 7.43
N ASN A 335 8.97 -1.12 8.20
CA ASN A 335 9.23 -0.92 9.62
C ASN A 335 10.73 -0.88 9.96
N PHE A 336 11.60 -0.47 9.01
CA PHE A 336 13.03 -0.32 9.30
C PHE A 336 13.29 0.70 10.44
N PRO A 337 14.35 0.54 11.24
CA PRO A 337 14.63 1.41 12.38
C PRO A 337 14.63 2.91 12.02
N GLY A 338 13.75 3.68 12.68
CA GLY A 338 13.63 5.13 12.51
C GLY A 338 12.85 5.59 11.28
N ARG A 339 12.22 4.68 10.53
CA ARG A 339 11.47 5.01 9.31
C ARG A 339 10.31 5.97 9.55
N ASN A 340 9.52 5.77 10.59
CA ASN A 340 8.21 6.44 10.73
C ASN A 340 8.26 7.76 11.49
N ASP A 341 9.19 7.91 12.43
CA ASP A 341 9.27 9.06 13.34
C ASP A 341 10.71 9.56 13.58
N GLY A 342 11.70 8.97 12.91
CA GLY A 342 13.12 9.27 13.12
C GLY A 342 13.71 8.74 14.43
N ASN A 343 12.94 8.01 15.25
CA ASN A 343 13.43 7.34 16.45
C ASN A 343 13.80 5.88 16.12
N ARG A 344 15.10 5.56 16.15
CA ARG A 344 15.60 4.21 15.84
C ARG A 344 15.16 3.13 16.84
N ARG A 345 14.62 3.51 17.99
CA ARG A 345 14.13 2.62 19.06
C ARG A 345 12.62 2.35 18.97
N THR A 346 11.89 3.05 18.10
CA THR A 346 10.48 2.77 17.82
C THR A 346 10.34 1.42 17.12
N MET A 347 9.61 0.51 17.76
CA MET A 347 9.24 -0.81 17.23
C MET A 347 7.95 -0.68 16.42
N ASN A 348 8.03 -0.78 15.10
CA ASN A 348 6.86 -0.72 14.23
C ASN A 348 6.41 -2.13 13.82
N PHE A 349 5.18 -2.47 14.17
CA PHE A 349 4.54 -3.72 13.81
C PHE A 349 3.57 -3.51 12.65
N LEU A 350 3.82 -4.21 11.54
CA LEU A 350 3.02 -4.15 10.32
C LEU A 350 1.89 -5.16 10.40
N ALA A 351 0.65 -4.73 10.17
CA ALA A 351 -0.52 -5.60 10.18
C ALA A 351 -1.56 -5.14 9.14
N SER A 352 -2.71 -5.82 9.06
CA SER A 352 -3.87 -5.32 8.33
C SER A 352 -4.51 -4.12 9.04
N PRO A 353 -5.21 -3.21 8.33
CA PRO A 353 -5.92 -2.10 8.96
C PRO A 353 -6.95 -2.57 10.01
N ASP A 354 -7.53 -3.76 9.81
CA ASP A 354 -8.45 -4.39 10.76
C ASP A 354 -7.76 -4.65 12.12
N ILE A 355 -6.59 -5.29 12.09
CA ILE A 355 -5.82 -5.62 13.30
C ILE A 355 -5.31 -4.37 13.98
N VAL A 356 -4.77 -3.40 13.23
CA VAL A 356 -4.33 -2.11 13.79
C VAL A 356 -5.49 -1.39 14.48
N THR A 357 -6.67 -1.37 13.85
CA THR A 357 -7.86 -0.72 14.43
C THR A 357 -8.28 -1.41 15.72
N ALA A 358 -8.51 -2.73 15.70
CA ALA A 358 -8.96 -3.45 16.89
C ALA A 358 -7.95 -3.38 18.05
N MET A 359 -6.65 -3.48 17.76
CA MET A 359 -5.61 -3.36 18.76
C MET A 359 -5.53 -1.94 19.34
N SER A 360 -5.82 -0.90 18.55
CA SER A 360 -5.81 0.51 19.02
C SER A 360 -6.85 0.78 20.10
N TYR A 361 -7.98 0.06 20.08
CA TYR A 361 -8.99 0.11 21.15
C TYR A 361 -8.58 -0.65 22.41
N SER A 362 -7.78 -1.72 22.26
CA SER A 362 -7.23 -2.45 23.40
C SER A 362 -6.09 -1.70 24.09
N GLY A 363 -5.29 -0.94 23.31
CA GLY A 363 -4.05 -0.29 23.73
C GLY A 363 -2.89 -1.25 24.04
N SER A 364 -3.04 -2.54 23.71
CA SER A 364 -2.04 -3.58 24.03
C SER A 364 -1.54 -4.30 22.79
N THR A 365 -0.23 -4.55 22.74
CA THR A 365 0.41 -5.40 21.72
C THR A 365 0.17 -6.89 21.98
N THR A 366 -0.38 -7.25 23.15
CA THR A 366 -0.68 -8.65 23.52
C THR A 366 -2.16 -9.03 23.37
N PHE A 367 -2.99 -8.09 22.90
CA PHE A 367 -4.41 -8.32 22.64
C PHE A 367 -4.62 -9.08 21.34
N ASN A 368 -5.46 -10.12 21.37
CA ASN A 368 -5.92 -10.82 20.18
C ASN A 368 -7.43 -10.59 19.98
N PRO A 369 -7.85 -9.76 18.99
CA PRO A 369 -9.26 -9.47 18.74
C PRO A 369 -10.10 -10.69 18.34
N MET A 370 -9.45 -11.79 17.90
CA MET A 370 -10.15 -13.03 17.54
C MET A 370 -10.62 -13.80 18.77
N THR A 371 -9.98 -13.61 19.93
CA THR A 371 -10.21 -14.41 21.14
C THR A 371 -10.63 -13.58 22.34
N ASP A 372 -10.04 -12.41 22.51
CA ASP A 372 -10.03 -11.68 23.76
C ASP A 372 -11.18 -10.67 23.84
N ALA A 373 -11.46 -10.20 25.05
CA ALA A 373 -12.47 -9.18 25.30
C ALA A 373 -11.86 -7.96 25.99
N ILE A 374 -12.48 -6.79 25.76
CA ILE A 374 -12.12 -5.50 26.33
C ILE A 374 -13.18 -5.13 27.37
N PRO A 375 -12.82 -4.67 28.59
CA PRO A 375 -13.78 -4.17 29.55
C PRO A 375 -14.44 -2.88 29.03
N THR A 376 -15.76 -2.80 29.13
CA THR A 376 -16.54 -1.61 28.75
C THR A 376 -16.67 -0.64 29.92
N PRO A 377 -16.93 0.67 29.67
CA PRO A 377 -17.01 1.67 30.75
C PRO A 377 -18.12 1.42 31.79
N ASP A 378 -19.16 0.67 31.41
CA ASP A 378 -20.27 0.27 32.28
C ASP A 378 -19.98 -1.00 33.10
N GLY A 379 -18.76 -1.55 33.02
CA GLY A 379 -18.33 -2.75 33.74
C GLY A 379 -18.66 -4.06 33.02
N GLY A 380 -19.18 -4.00 31.79
CA GLY A 380 -19.38 -5.15 30.92
C GLY A 380 -18.09 -5.62 30.22
N SER A 381 -18.28 -6.48 29.20
CA SER A 381 -17.21 -7.05 28.40
C SER A 381 -17.60 -7.03 26.93
N PHE A 382 -16.69 -6.54 26.07
CA PHE A 382 -16.89 -6.41 24.64
C PHE A 382 -15.86 -7.25 23.87
N ARG A 383 -16.32 -7.99 22.87
CA ARG A 383 -15.47 -8.75 21.95
C ARG A 383 -15.83 -8.37 20.53
N PHE A 384 -14.81 -7.98 19.76
CA PHE A 384 -14.98 -7.69 18.35
C PHE A 384 -15.51 -8.90 17.59
N GLN A 385 -16.38 -8.65 16.63
CA GLN A 385 -16.73 -9.61 15.59
C GLN A 385 -15.83 -9.37 14.37
N PRO A 386 -15.57 -10.40 13.55
CA PRO A 386 -14.82 -10.22 12.31
C PRO A 386 -15.42 -9.09 11.46
N PRO A 387 -14.59 -8.17 10.93
CA PRO A 387 -15.09 -6.98 10.26
C PRO A 387 -15.77 -7.31 8.94
N VAL A 388 -16.86 -6.59 8.68
CA VAL A 388 -17.55 -6.60 7.39
C VAL A 388 -17.32 -5.26 6.70
N GLY A 389 -17.08 -5.29 5.39
CA GLY A 389 -16.92 -4.08 4.60
C GLY A 389 -17.33 -4.32 3.15
N SER A 390 -17.17 -3.29 2.33
CA SER A 390 -17.56 -3.31 0.92
C SER A 390 -16.33 -3.08 0.05
N SER A 391 -16.12 -3.92 -0.96
CA SER A 391 -14.98 -3.77 -1.86
C SER A 391 -15.03 -2.48 -2.68
N LEU A 392 -16.24 -2.03 -3.03
CA LEU A 392 -16.52 -0.84 -3.83
C LEU A 392 -17.72 -0.08 -3.27
N PRO A 393 -17.78 1.25 -3.45
CA PRO A 393 -18.95 2.06 -3.07
C PRO A 393 -20.14 1.74 -3.98
N SER A 394 -21.31 1.44 -3.39
CA SER A 394 -22.51 1.08 -4.17
C SER A 394 -23.05 2.23 -5.03
N ALA A 395 -22.79 3.48 -4.64
CA ALA A 395 -23.16 4.68 -5.39
C ALA A 395 -22.07 5.15 -6.36
N GLY A 396 -20.98 4.39 -6.52
CA GLY A 396 -19.79 4.82 -7.25
C GLY A 396 -18.88 5.73 -6.43
N PHE A 397 -17.70 6.00 -6.98
CA PHE A 397 -16.71 6.89 -6.39
C PHE A 397 -17.05 8.36 -6.66
N GLU A 398 -16.75 9.22 -5.68
CA GLU A 398 -16.76 10.67 -5.86
C GLU A 398 -15.52 11.13 -6.61
N GLU A 399 -15.66 12.16 -7.45
CA GLU A 399 -14.50 12.79 -8.12
C GLU A 399 -13.64 13.60 -7.13
N GLY A 400 -14.26 14.11 -6.06
CA GLY A 400 -13.61 14.94 -5.05
C GLY A 400 -13.36 16.37 -5.51
N ASN A 401 -12.38 17.04 -4.89
CA ASN A 401 -12.08 18.42 -5.21
C ASN A 401 -11.38 18.56 -6.58
N PRO A 402 -11.95 19.30 -7.55
CA PRO A 402 -11.35 19.48 -8.87
C PRO A 402 -9.96 20.12 -8.85
N ALA A 403 -9.62 20.88 -7.80
CA ALA A 403 -8.29 21.45 -7.60
C ALA A 403 -7.21 20.39 -7.34
N PHE A 404 -7.60 19.13 -7.10
CA PHE A 404 -6.71 18.00 -6.92
C PHE A 404 -6.59 17.09 -8.16
N MET A 405 -7.27 17.43 -9.25
CA MET A 405 -7.14 16.70 -10.52
C MET A 405 -5.82 17.07 -11.21
N PRO A 406 -5.26 16.15 -12.02
CA PRO A 406 -4.02 16.43 -12.72
C PRO A 406 -4.18 17.50 -13.79
N SER A 407 -3.11 18.23 -14.07
CA SER A 407 -3.05 19.10 -15.25
C SER A 407 -3.01 18.27 -16.54
N ALA A 408 -3.46 18.87 -17.64
CA ALA A 408 -3.36 18.24 -18.96
C ALA A 408 -1.89 18.15 -19.42
N ALA A 409 -1.51 17.02 -20.01
CA ALA A 409 -0.20 16.79 -20.62
C ALA A 409 -0.06 17.46 -22.00
N VAL A 410 -0.10 18.79 -22.05
CA VAL A 410 0.16 19.56 -23.27
C VAL A 410 1.49 20.30 -23.11
N PRO A 411 2.53 20.00 -23.94
CA PRO A 411 3.84 20.62 -23.79
C PRO A 411 3.83 22.08 -24.22
N ASP A 412 4.40 22.95 -23.38
CA ASP A 412 4.70 24.36 -23.71
C ASP A 412 6.21 24.65 -23.55
N PRO A 413 7.00 24.58 -24.64
CA PRO A 413 8.43 24.87 -24.60
C PRO A 413 8.80 26.29 -24.17
N SER A 414 7.84 27.23 -24.16
CA SER A 414 8.06 28.61 -23.73
C SER A 414 8.10 28.79 -22.21
N VAL A 415 7.58 27.81 -21.45
CA VAL A 415 7.59 27.82 -19.99
C VAL A 415 9.03 27.70 -19.48
N GLU A 416 9.43 28.63 -18.63
CA GLU A 416 10.76 28.66 -18.03
C GLU A 416 10.79 27.84 -16.72
N VAL A 417 11.70 26.88 -16.63
CA VAL A 417 11.95 26.11 -15.40
C VAL A 417 13.12 26.78 -14.67
N VAL A 418 12.80 27.63 -13.69
CA VAL A 418 13.80 28.43 -12.98
C VAL A 418 14.18 27.78 -11.65
N VAL A 419 15.43 27.36 -11.54
CA VAL A 419 16.04 26.95 -10.26
C VAL A 419 16.90 28.10 -9.74
N SER A 420 16.58 28.62 -8.55
CA SER A 420 17.35 29.71 -7.95
C SER A 420 18.80 29.27 -7.71
N PRO A 421 19.83 30.07 -8.11
CA PRO A 421 21.23 29.72 -7.90
C PRO A 421 21.64 29.75 -6.41
N THR A 422 20.80 30.32 -5.54
CA THR A 422 21.01 30.34 -4.08
C THR A 422 20.01 29.44 -3.36
N SER A 423 19.33 28.53 -4.07
CA SER A 423 18.42 27.57 -3.45
C SER A 423 19.20 26.63 -2.53
N GLU A 424 18.68 26.41 -1.33
CA GLU A 424 19.15 25.35 -0.42
C GLU A 424 18.37 24.04 -0.61
N ARG A 425 17.43 24.00 -1.55
CA ARG A 425 16.48 22.90 -1.78
C ARG A 425 16.69 22.19 -3.11
N LEU A 426 17.06 22.93 -4.14
CA LEU A 426 17.21 22.48 -5.51
C LEU A 426 18.56 22.94 -6.07
N ALA A 427 19.18 22.12 -6.91
CA ALA A 427 20.40 22.48 -7.61
C ALA A 427 20.38 21.84 -9.00
N ILE A 428 20.91 22.55 -9.99
CA ILE A 428 21.19 21.96 -11.30
C ILE A 428 22.39 21.02 -11.15
N LEU A 429 22.26 19.79 -11.64
CA LEU A 429 23.34 18.83 -11.61
C LEU A 429 24.45 19.22 -12.59
N GLU A 430 25.69 19.26 -12.10
CA GLU A 430 26.87 19.37 -12.95
C GLU A 430 27.25 17.98 -13.48
N PRO A 431 27.67 17.85 -14.76
CA PRO A 431 28.15 16.58 -15.28
C PRO A 431 29.33 16.04 -14.45
N PHE A 432 29.29 14.74 -14.12
CA PHE A 432 30.43 14.08 -13.49
C PHE A 432 31.65 14.09 -14.42
N ALA A 433 32.85 14.10 -13.84
CA ALA A 433 34.09 13.99 -14.62
C ALA A 433 34.11 12.66 -15.42
N PRO A 434 34.60 12.68 -16.66
CA PRO A 434 34.75 11.46 -17.44
C PRO A 434 35.71 10.48 -16.76
N PHE A 435 35.55 9.18 -17.05
CA PHE A 435 36.45 8.17 -16.55
C PHE A 435 37.90 8.43 -17.07
N PRO A 436 38.95 8.31 -16.23
CA PRO A 436 40.31 8.64 -16.65
C PRO A 436 40.80 7.74 -17.79
N GLU A 437 41.33 8.32 -18.87
CA GLU A 437 41.85 7.58 -20.03
C GLU A 437 42.96 6.57 -19.68
N ARG A 438 43.69 6.79 -18.58
CA ARG A 438 44.81 5.93 -18.14
C ARG A 438 44.35 4.62 -17.48
N GLU A 439 43.06 4.46 -17.20
CA GLU A 439 42.47 3.31 -16.51
C GLU A 439 41.46 2.54 -17.39
N LEU A 440 41.25 2.98 -18.63
CA LEU A 440 40.58 2.22 -19.70
C LEU A 440 41.59 1.30 -20.39
#